data_AF-B6VK77-F1
#
_entry.id   AF-B6VK77-F1
#
_cell.length_a   1.000
_cell.length_b   1.000
_cell.length_c   1.000
_cell.angle_alpha   90.00
_cell.angle_beta   90.00
_cell.angle_gamma   90.00
#
_symmetry.space_group_name_H-M   'P 1'
#
loop_
_entity.id
_entity.type
_entity.pdbx_description
1 polymer ?
#
loop_
_entity_poly.entity_id
_entity_poly.type
_entity_poly.pdbx_seq_one_letter_code
_entity_poly.pdbx_strand_id
1 'polypeptide(L)' 'MIQNRAVDRSMTYLREALTGWIATGAEINYSEQDSNILTAIGYRPEAPSRDDSREKFTPAQNMIYARRRAELAAQ' A
#
# COMPACT_ATOMS: atom_id res chain seq x y z
N MET A 1 20.85 -6.24 -23.16
CA MET A 1 21.33 -4.88 -22.82
C MET A 1 20.54 -3.77 -23.51
N ILE A 2 20.26 -3.85 -24.82
CA ILE A 2 19.49 -2.83 -25.57
C ILE A 2 18.01 -2.75 -25.13
N GLN A 3 17.35 -3.89 -24.90
CA GLN A 3 15.94 -3.92 -24.47
C GLN A 3 15.72 -3.24 -23.11
N ASN A 4 16.56 -3.49 -22.12
CA ASN A 4 16.48 -2.79 -20.82
C ASN A 4 16.61 -1.28 -21.01
N ARG A 5 17.55 -0.83 -21.84
CA ARG A 5 17.74 0.59 -22.15
C ARG A 5 16.54 1.22 -22.89
N ALA A 6 15.82 0.44 -23.70
CA ALA A 6 14.61 0.87 -24.36
C ALA A 6 13.44 1.02 -23.38
N VAL A 7 13.29 0.08 -22.44
CA VAL A 7 12.29 0.14 -21.37
C VAL A 7 12.55 1.30 -20.40
N ASP A 8 13.81 1.53 -20.02
CA ASP A 8 14.16 2.65 -19.13
C ASP A 8 13.80 4.01 -19.77
N ARG A 9 14.08 4.15 -21.07
CA ARG A 9 13.72 5.36 -21.83
C ARG A 9 12.21 5.52 -21.97
N SER A 10 11.47 4.46 -22.29
CA SER A 10 10.01 4.54 -22.41
C SER A 10 9.37 4.88 -21.07
N MET A 11 9.86 4.32 -19.97
CA MET A 11 9.39 4.65 -18.62
C MET A 11 9.66 6.10 -18.24
N THR A 12 10.79 6.66 -18.67
CA THR A 12 11.11 8.08 -18.46
C THR A 12 10.10 8.97 -19.18
N TYR A 13 9.83 8.71 -20.47
CA TYR A 13 8.85 9.48 -21.23
C TYR A 13 7.43 9.36 -20.67
N LEU A 14 7.02 8.16 -20.25
CA LEU A 14 5.70 7.95 -19.61
C LEU A 14 5.58 8.74 -18.31
N ARG A 15 6.63 8.76 -17.48
CA ARG A 15 6.65 9.54 -16.24
C ARG A 15 6.54 11.04 -16.52
N GLU A 16 7.27 11.56 -17.50
CA GLU A 16 7.23 12.98 -17.87
C GLU A 16 5.84 13.39 -18.37
N ALA A 17 5.25 12.61 -19.28
CA ALA A 17 3.90 12.85 -19.79
C ALA A 17 2.85 12.81 -18.67
N LEU A 18 2.93 11.81 -17.79
CA LEU A 18 2.01 11.69 -16.65
C LEU A 18 2.17 12.88 -15.67
N THR A 19 3.41 13.31 -15.39
CA THR A 19 3.67 14.45 -14.52
C THR A 19 3.06 15.74 -15.10
N GLY A 20 3.23 15.95 -16.41
CA GLY A 20 2.60 17.08 -17.10
C GLY A 20 1.07 17.04 -17.04
N TRP A 21 0.46 15.86 -17.20
CA TRP A 21 -0.99 15.70 -17.07
C TRP A 21 -1.49 15.93 -15.64
N ILE A 22 -0.81 15.40 -14.62
CA ILE A 22 -1.16 15.65 -13.21
C ILE A 22 -1.10 17.14 -12.86
N ALA A 23 -0.13 17.87 -13.42
CA ALA A 23 0.01 19.31 -13.20
C ALA A 23 -1.17 20.14 -13.74
N THR A 24 -2.03 19.57 -14.59
CA THR A 24 -3.28 20.24 -15.03
C THR A 24 -4.32 20.36 -13.91
N GLY A 25 -4.19 19.58 -12.83
CA GLY A 25 -5.09 19.64 -11.68
C GLY A 25 -6.46 18.96 -11.90
N ALA A 26 -6.58 18.10 -12.92
CA ALA A 26 -7.78 17.29 -13.11
C ALA A 26 -8.02 16.36 -11.89
N GLU A 27 -9.28 16.23 -11.49
CA GLU A 27 -9.66 15.32 -10.41
C GLU A 27 -9.45 13.86 -10.85
N ILE A 28 -8.83 13.07 -9.97
CA ILE A 28 -8.53 11.66 -10.23
C ILE A 28 -9.48 10.81 -9.39
N ASN A 29 -10.45 10.20 -10.05
CA ASN A 29 -11.43 9.31 -9.44
C ASN A 29 -11.04 7.83 -9.66
N TYR A 30 -11.58 6.95 -8.82
CA TYR A 30 -11.46 5.52 -9.04
C TYR A 30 -12.14 5.07 -10.34
N SER A 31 -11.61 4.01 -10.95
CA SER A 31 -12.28 3.34 -12.08
C SER A 31 -13.65 2.83 -11.65
N GLU A 32 -14.66 2.94 -12.53
CA GLU A 32 -16.04 2.52 -12.25
C GLU A 32 -16.11 1.06 -11.77
N GLN A 33 -15.27 0.20 -12.34
CA GLN A 33 -15.22 -1.23 -12.01
C GLN A 33 -14.93 -1.49 -10.52
N ASP A 34 -14.05 -0.69 -9.91
CA ASP A 34 -13.54 -0.92 -8.55
C ASP A 34 -13.95 0.16 -7.55
N SER A 35 -14.68 1.19 -8.01
CA SER A 35 -14.99 2.38 -7.23
C SER A 35 -15.68 2.08 -5.90
N ASN A 36 -16.62 1.13 -5.89
CA ASN A 36 -17.33 0.75 -4.66
C ASN A 36 -16.38 0.16 -3.61
N ILE A 37 -15.46 -0.71 -4.03
CA ILE A 37 -14.52 -1.37 -3.12
C ILE A 37 -13.48 -0.35 -2.64
N LEU A 38 -12.89 0.42 -3.55
CA LEU A 38 -11.82 1.38 -3.22
C LEU A 38 -12.34 2.54 -2.36
N THR A 39 -13.57 2.98 -2.59
CA THR A 39 -14.24 3.95 -1.73
C THR A 39 -14.52 3.36 -0.34
N ALA A 40 -15.05 2.14 -0.27
CA ALA A 40 -15.42 1.52 1.01
C ALA A 40 -14.23 1.27 1.94
N ILE A 41 -13.07 0.87 1.40
CA ILE A 41 -11.86 0.64 2.20
C ILE A 41 -11.12 1.93 2.58
N GLY A 42 -11.43 3.04 1.91
CA GLY A 42 -10.73 4.31 2.07
C GLY A 42 -9.33 4.33 1.45
N TYR A 43 -8.81 5.53 1.21
CA TYR A 43 -7.54 5.71 0.49
C TYR A 43 -6.30 5.22 1.27
N ARG A 44 -6.34 5.29 2.59
CA ARG A 44 -5.26 4.88 3.50
C ARG A 44 -5.85 4.31 4.80
N PRO A 45 -5.15 3.35 5.44
CA PRO A 45 -5.49 2.95 6.81
C PRO A 45 -5.47 4.15 7.75
N GLU A 46 -6.36 4.15 8.74
CA GLU A 46 -6.41 5.20 9.74
C GLU A 46 -5.09 5.32 10.53
N ALA A 47 -4.82 6.54 11.02
CA ALA A 47 -3.61 6.82 11.80
C ALA A 47 -3.44 5.89 13.02
N PRO A 48 -4.48 5.57 13.80
CA PRO A 48 -4.37 4.62 14.92
C PRO A 48 -3.82 3.25 14.52
N SER A 49 -4.36 2.65 13.45
CA SER A 49 -3.87 1.35 12.94
C SER A 49 -2.38 1.38 12.57
N ARG A 50 -1.92 2.50 12.01
CA ARG A 50 -0.51 2.72 11.65
C ARG A 50 0.38 2.93 12.87
N ASP A 51 -0.14 3.57 13.92
CA ASP A 51 0.58 3.79 15.17
C ASP A 51 0.67 2.50 16.00
N ASP A 52 -0.43 1.75 16.10
CA ASP A 52 -0.51 0.47 16.80
C ASP A 52 0.42 -0.61 16.20
N SER A 53 0.65 -0.56 14.87
CA SER A 53 1.50 -1.51 14.14
C SER A 53 2.97 -1.05 13.96
N ARG A 54 3.33 0.08 14.58
CA ARG A 54 4.67 0.68 14.48
C ARG A 54 5.74 -0.16 15.19
N GLU A 55 5.41 -0.71 16.36
CA GLU A 55 6.33 -1.57 17.11
C GLU A 55 6.61 -2.86 16.32
N LYS A 56 7.88 -3.31 16.34
CA LYS A 56 8.31 -4.55 15.68
C LYS A 56 8.78 -5.56 16.70
N PHE A 57 8.27 -6.77 16.56
CA PHE A 57 8.57 -7.89 17.43
C PHE A 57 9.42 -8.91 16.69
N THR A 58 10.39 -9.48 17.40
CA THR A 58 11.19 -10.60 16.90
C THR A 58 10.32 -11.85 16.73
N PRO A 59 10.72 -12.80 15.86
CA PRO A 59 10.01 -14.06 15.72
C PRO A 59 9.81 -14.80 17.07
N ALA A 60 10.81 -14.76 17.96
CA ALA A 60 10.71 -15.38 19.28
C ALA A 60 9.64 -14.71 20.17
N GLN A 61 9.54 -13.38 20.17
CA GLN A 61 8.49 -12.65 20.89
C GLN A 61 7.10 -12.99 20.33
N ASN A 62 6.96 -13.07 19.01
CA ASN A 62 5.71 -13.45 18.36
C ASN A 62 5.26 -14.88 18.72
N MET A 63 6.20 -15.84 18.79
CA MET A 63 5.89 -17.21 19.20
C MET A 63 5.38 -17.26 20.65
N ILE A 64 6.02 -16.53 21.55
CA ILE A 64 5.60 -16.44 22.95
C ILE A 64 4.20 -15.78 23.06
N TYR A 65 3.97 -14.68 22.33
CA TYR A 65 2.67 -14.00 22.31
C TYR A 65 1.56 -14.91 21.79
N ALA A 66 1.78 -15.59 20.66
CA ALA A 66 0.80 -16.49 20.06
C ALA A 66 0.42 -17.63 21.02
N ARG A 67 1.41 -18.24 21.70
CA ARG A 67 1.16 -19.27 22.72
C ARG A 67 0.31 -18.73 23.87
N ARG A 68 0.68 -17.57 24.44
CA ARG A 68 -0.07 -16.95 25.54
C ARG A 68 -1.49 -16.58 25.13
N ARG A 69 -1.70 -16.11 23.89
CA ARG A 69 -3.04 -15.81 23.35
C ARG A 69 -3.89 -17.06 23.20
N ALA A 70 -3.32 -18.18 22.80
CA ALA A 70 -4.03 -19.46 22.74
C ALA A 70 -4.41 -19.97 24.13
N GLU A 71 -3.50 -19.87 25.11
CA GLU A 71 -3.75 -20.22 26.51
C GLU A 71 -4.87 -19.36 27.11
N LEU A 72 -4.87 -18.05 26.85
CA LEU A 72 -5.93 -17.11 27.29
C LEU A 72 -7.29 -17.39 26.64
N ALA A 73 -7.33 -17.83 25.37
CA ALA A 73 -8.57 -18.12 24.67
C ALA A 73 -9.19 -19.47 25.08
N ALA A 74 -8.42 -20.34 25.72
CA ALA A 74 -8.87 -21.65 26.21
C ALA A 74 -9.38 -21.61 27.66
N GLN A 75 -9.37 -20.43 28.30
CA GLN A 75 -9.87 -20.17 29.65
C GLN A 75 -11.32 -19.67 29.60
#